data_AF-A0A0F9NEU0-F1
#
_entry.id   AF-A0A0F9NEU0-F1
#
_cell.length_a   1.000
_cell.length_b   1.000
_cell.length_c   1.000
_cell.angle_alpha   90.00
_cell.angle_beta   90.00
_cell.angle_gamma   90.00
#
_symmetry.space_group_name_H-M   'P 1'
#
loop_
_entity.id
_entity.type
_entity.pdbx_description
1 polymer ?
#
loop_
_entity_poly.entity_id
_entity_poly.type
_entity_poly.pdbx_seq_one_letter_code
_entity_poly.pdbx_strand_id
1 'polypeptide(L)'
;MTYSEKLKNPKWQKKRLSILNRDKWRCQLCKDEDTTLHVHHLQYTADNIWDEPDENLQTLCEHCHDEVELLKKEGVTEKFIIYKSNNWQSGNRIMFTSFPETLSMRIYGKDGNYIVGYDFCDDLKDLKRLITNALK
;
A
#
# COMPACT_ATOMS: atom_id res chain seq x y z
N MET A 1 19.28 12.27 -17.08
CA MET A 1 19.02 10.94 -16.50
C MET A 1 17.52 10.76 -16.39
N THR A 2 16.98 9.74 -17.06
CA THR A 2 15.56 9.37 -16.97
C THR A 2 15.24 8.84 -15.57
N TYR A 3 13.96 8.81 -15.19
CA TYR A 3 13.55 8.25 -13.89
C TYR A 3 13.98 6.78 -13.72
N SER A 4 13.85 5.97 -14.78
CA SER A 4 14.28 4.57 -14.78
C SER A 4 15.79 4.43 -14.53
N GLU A 5 16.61 5.33 -15.09
CA GLU A 5 18.04 5.37 -14.79
C GLU A 5 18.33 5.80 -13.35
N LYS A 6 17.57 6.76 -12.80
CA LYS A 6 17.68 7.12 -11.37
C LYS A 6 17.44 5.90 -10.48
N LEU A 7 16.44 5.08 -10.81
CA LEU A 7 16.13 3.85 -10.08
C LEU A 7 17.24 2.79 -10.15
N LYS A 8 18.10 2.80 -11.18
CA LYS A 8 19.26 1.89 -11.26
C LYS A 8 20.51 2.44 -10.57
N ASN A 9 20.47 3.69 -10.14
CA ASN A 9 21.63 4.35 -9.54
C ASN A 9 22.03 3.71 -8.19
N PRO A 10 23.32 3.45 -7.94
CA PRO A 10 23.79 2.87 -6.67
C PRO A 10 23.39 3.68 -5.42
N LYS A 11 23.29 5.01 -5.52
CA LYS A 11 22.84 5.85 -4.40
C LYS A 11 21.39 5.53 -4.01
N TRP A 12 20.52 5.40 -5.02
CA TRP A 12 19.14 5.00 -4.78
C TRP A 12 19.06 3.57 -4.25
N GLN A 13 19.81 2.63 -4.82
CA GLN A 13 19.80 1.24 -4.34
C GLN A 13 20.19 1.15 -2.86
N LYS A 14 21.22 1.90 -2.42
CA LYS A 14 21.60 1.99 -1.01
C LYS A 14 20.49 2.57 -0.13
N LYS A 15 19.89 3.71 -0.54
CA LYS A 15 18.80 4.32 0.22
C LYS A 15 17.58 3.40 0.28
N ARG A 16 17.18 2.81 -0.85
CA ARG A 16 16.09 1.84 -0.94
C ARG A 16 16.28 0.71 0.07
N LEU A 17 17.47 0.11 0.13
CA LEU A 17 17.78 -0.95 1.11
C LEU A 17 17.71 -0.45 2.56
N SER A 18 18.17 0.78 2.83
CA SER A 18 18.05 1.39 4.16
C SER A 18 16.59 1.53 4.61
N ILE A 19 15.71 2.02 3.72
CA ILE A 19 14.28 2.16 4.00
C ILE A 19 13.60 0.79 4.20
N LEU A 20 13.89 -0.19 3.34
CA LEU A 20 13.38 -1.55 3.50
C LEU A 20 13.81 -2.16 4.85
N ASN A 21 15.06 -1.94 5.26
CA ASN A 21 15.57 -2.42 6.53
C ASN A 21 14.94 -1.71 7.74
N ARG A 22 14.78 -0.37 7.69
CA ARG A 22 14.07 0.43 8.70
C ARG A 22 12.65 -0.12 8.93
N ASP A 23 11.98 -0.46 7.84
CA ASP A 23 10.61 -0.95 7.82
C ASP A 23 10.48 -2.46 8.09
N LYS A 24 11.61 -3.11 8.43
CA LYS A 24 11.72 -4.54 8.74
C LYS A 24 11.24 -5.45 7.62
N TRP A 25 11.51 -5.07 6.36
CA TRP A 25 11.13 -5.87 5.18
C TRP A 25 9.65 -6.22 5.15
N ARG A 26 8.81 -5.25 5.53
CA ARG A 26 7.38 -5.42 5.65
C ARG A 26 6.62 -4.21 5.12
N CYS A 27 5.50 -4.47 4.44
CA CYS A 27 4.57 -3.42 4.05
C CYS A 27 4.06 -2.64 5.27
N GLN A 28 4.21 -1.31 5.26
CA GLN A 28 3.83 -0.49 6.40
C GLN A 28 2.33 -0.29 6.54
N LEU A 29 1.53 -0.55 5.50
CA LEU A 29 0.07 -0.50 5.55
C LEU A 29 -0.55 -1.83 5.98
N CYS A 30 -0.40 -2.89 5.17
CA CYS A 30 -1.08 -4.16 5.40
C CYS A 30 -0.24 -5.23 6.12
N LYS A 31 1.01 -4.93 6.47
CA LYS A 31 1.93 -5.82 7.20
C LYS A 31 2.38 -7.09 6.45
N ASP A 32 2.12 -7.15 5.15
CA ASP A 32 2.58 -8.20 4.24
C ASP A 32 4.12 -8.23 4.12
N GLU A 33 4.69 -9.43 4.19
CA GLU A 33 6.14 -9.74 4.07
C GLU A 33 6.45 -10.64 2.85
N ASP A 34 5.42 -11.22 2.21
CA ASP A 34 5.59 -12.21 1.14
C ASP A 34 5.49 -11.60 -0.27
N THR A 35 4.72 -10.52 -0.41
CA THR A 35 4.56 -9.80 -1.69
C THR A 35 5.78 -8.93 -1.98
N THR A 36 6.12 -8.74 -3.26
CA THR A 36 7.14 -7.79 -3.72
C THR A 36 7.01 -6.43 -3.04
N LEU A 37 8.10 -5.95 -2.43
CA LEU A 37 8.16 -4.67 -1.73
C LEU A 37 8.80 -3.56 -2.56
N HIS A 38 8.19 -2.39 -2.50
CA HIS A 38 8.65 -1.15 -3.10
C HIS A 38 8.81 -0.06 -2.05
N VAL A 39 9.67 0.93 -2.34
CA VAL A 39 9.75 2.16 -1.56
C VAL A 39 8.91 3.20 -2.27
N HIS A 40 7.81 3.58 -1.63
CA HIS A 40 6.85 4.56 -2.07
C HIS A 40 7.27 5.96 -1.61
N HIS A 41 7.07 6.96 -2.47
CA HIS A 41 7.28 8.37 -2.14
C HIS A 41 5.97 8.98 -1.65
N LEU A 42 5.91 9.36 -0.38
CA LEU A 42 4.77 10.07 0.21
C LEU A 42 4.71 11.50 -0.32
N GLN A 43 5.87 12.14 -0.47
CA GLN A 43 6.07 13.47 -1.04
C GLN A 43 7.32 13.45 -1.93
N TYR A 44 7.41 14.45 -2.81
CA TYR A 44 8.58 14.68 -3.66
C TYR A 44 9.15 16.05 -3.31
N THR A 45 10.11 16.07 -2.39
CA THR A 45 10.72 17.32 -1.88
C THR A 45 12.16 17.51 -2.34
N ALA A 46 12.75 16.50 -2.99
CA ALA A 46 14.11 16.55 -3.51
C ALA A 46 14.18 16.30 -5.03
N ASP A 47 15.17 16.91 -5.70
CA ASP A 47 15.43 16.71 -7.13
C ASP A 47 15.91 15.28 -7.46
N ASN A 48 16.68 14.69 -6.54
CA ASN A 48 17.11 13.30 -6.64
C ASN A 48 16.40 12.43 -5.61
N ILE A 49 15.96 11.26 -6.05
CA ILE A 49 15.26 10.28 -5.20
C ILE A 49 16.11 9.75 -4.02
N TRP A 50 17.44 9.82 -4.10
CA TRP A 50 18.32 9.44 -2.98
C TRP A 50 18.56 10.57 -1.98
N ASP A 51 18.16 11.80 -2.30
CA ASP A 51 18.25 12.96 -1.41
C ASP A 51 16.91 13.21 -0.69
N GLU A 52 15.83 12.51 -1.07
CA GLU A 52 14.50 12.60 -0.42
C GLU A 52 14.59 12.25 1.07
N PRO A 53 13.99 13.00 2.01
CA PRO A 53 13.99 12.65 3.42
C PRO A 53 13.36 11.27 3.68
N ASP A 54 13.89 10.53 4.66
CA ASP A 54 13.43 9.17 4.95
C ASP A 54 11.96 9.13 5.39
N GLU A 55 11.49 10.19 6.08
CA GLU A 55 10.09 10.39 6.48
C GLU A 55 9.12 10.52 5.29
N ASN A 56 9.62 10.88 4.11
CA ASN A 56 8.85 10.95 2.86
C ASN A 56 8.88 9.61 2.10
N LEU A 57 9.55 8.59 2.63
CA LEU A 57 9.67 7.28 2.01
C LEU A 57 9.06 6.20 2.90
N GLN A 58 8.31 5.28 2.29
CA GLN A 58 7.65 4.20 3.00
C GLN A 58 7.71 2.89 2.23
N THR A 59 8.02 1.79 2.91
CA THR A 59 7.96 0.44 2.31
C THR A 59 6.52 -0.02 2.19
N LEU A 60 6.09 -0.33 0.97
CA LEU A 60 4.76 -0.89 0.65
C LEU A 60 4.91 -2.14 -0.22
N CYS A 61 4.04 -3.12 -0.05
CA CYS A 61 3.87 -4.16 -1.06
C CYS A 61 3.28 -3.58 -2.35
N GLU A 62 3.50 -4.22 -3.49
CA GLU A 62 3.01 -3.76 -4.81
C GLU A 62 1.51 -3.45 -4.82
N HIS A 63 0.69 -4.26 -4.16
CA HIS A 63 -0.76 -4.02 -4.11
C HIS A 63 -1.17 -2.77 -3.31
N CYS A 64 -0.53 -2.55 -2.16
CA CYS A 64 -0.79 -1.33 -1.38
C CYS A 64 -0.18 -0.10 -2.08
N HIS A 65 0.93 -0.28 -2.79
CA HIS A 65 1.53 0.77 -3.58
C HIS A 65 0.58 1.25 -4.68
N ASP A 66 0.00 0.31 -5.44
CA ASP A 66 -0.97 0.62 -6.51
C ASP A 66 -2.23 1.29 -5.96
N GLU A 67 -2.77 0.80 -4.84
CA GLU A 67 -3.94 1.39 -4.18
C GLU A 67 -3.65 2.83 -3.73
N VAL A 68 -2.49 3.09 -3.10
CA VAL A 68 -2.12 4.45 -2.67
C VAL A 68 -1.96 5.39 -3.88
N GLU A 69 -1.37 4.93 -4.98
CA GLU A 69 -1.25 5.71 -6.21
C GLU A 69 -2.63 6.02 -6.84
N LEU A 70 -3.58 5.08 -6.76
CA LEU A 70 -4.96 5.29 -7.21
C LEU A 70 -5.66 6.35 -6.34
N LEU A 71 -5.64 6.17 -5.02
CA LEU A 71 -6.28 7.09 -4.07
C LEU A 71 -5.71 8.51 -4.17
N LYS A 72 -4.40 8.65 -4.40
CA LYS A 72 -3.77 9.95 -4.67
C LYS A 72 -4.32 10.61 -5.94
N LYS A 73 -4.52 9.85 -7.02
CA LYS A 73 -5.11 10.37 -8.27
C LYS A 73 -6.56 10.78 -8.09
N GLU A 74 -7.28 10.11 -7.18
CA GLU A 74 -8.66 10.46 -6.81
C GLU A 74 -8.76 11.63 -5.81
N GLY A 75 -7.62 12.19 -5.37
CA GLY A 75 -7.59 13.34 -4.47
C GLY A 75 -7.88 13.00 -3.00
N VAL A 76 -7.80 11.72 -2.63
CA VAL A 76 -7.97 11.28 -1.25
C VAL A 76 -6.80 11.78 -0.40
N THR A 77 -7.11 12.54 0.64
CA THR A 77 -6.13 13.12 1.58
C THR A 77 -6.28 12.60 3.01
N GLU A 78 -7.38 11.91 3.28
CA GLU A 78 -7.67 11.36 4.60
C GLU A 78 -6.83 10.12 4.90
N LYS A 79 -6.68 9.81 6.19
CA LYS A 79 -5.96 8.60 6.61
C LYS A 79 -6.82 7.38 6.37
N PHE A 80 -6.19 6.31 5.88
CA PHE A 80 -6.83 5.03 5.69
C PHE A 80 -5.98 3.88 6.20
N ILE A 81 -6.62 2.72 6.36
CA ILE A 81 -5.98 1.45 6.70
C ILE A 81 -6.35 0.43 5.63
N ILE A 82 -5.37 -0.32 5.13
CA ILE A 82 -5.61 -1.42 4.19
C ILE A 82 -5.55 -2.75 4.94
N TYR A 83 -6.59 -3.55 4.78
CA TYR A 83 -6.63 -4.96 5.19
C TYR A 83 -6.67 -5.86 3.96
N LYS A 84 -5.98 -6.99 4.04
CA LYS A 84 -5.94 -8.02 3.01
C LYS A 84 -6.56 -9.31 3.54
N SER A 85 -7.24 -10.06 2.68
CA SER A 85 -7.64 -11.42 3.00
C SER A 85 -6.42 -12.32 3.22
N ASN A 86 -6.60 -13.34 4.06
CA ASN A 86 -5.66 -14.47 4.15
C ASN A 86 -5.50 -15.15 2.79
N ASN A 87 -4.39 -15.89 2.62
CA ASN A 87 -4.09 -16.61 1.39
C ASN A 87 -4.04 -15.72 0.14
N TRP A 88 -3.60 -14.47 0.30
CA TRP A 88 -3.52 -13.47 -0.77
C TRP A 88 -2.78 -13.96 -2.03
N GLN A 89 -1.81 -14.87 -1.86
CA GLN A 89 -1.03 -15.45 -2.95
C GLN A 89 -1.71 -16.61 -3.68
N SER A 90 -2.66 -17.31 -3.04
CA SER A 90 -3.20 -18.58 -3.55
C SER A 90 -4.70 -18.58 -3.82
N GLY A 91 -5.41 -17.50 -3.49
CA GLY A 91 -6.86 -17.39 -3.65
C GLY A 91 -7.31 -16.09 -4.32
N ASN A 92 -8.62 -15.85 -4.27
CA ASN A 92 -9.16 -14.53 -4.56
C ASN A 92 -8.65 -13.54 -3.50
N ARG A 93 -8.37 -12.32 -3.94
CA ARG A 93 -7.79 -11.26 -3.11
C ARG A 93 -8.89 -10.31 -2.71
N ILE A 94 -9.18 -10.22 -1.42
CA ILE A 94 -10.17 -9.28 -0.90
C ILE A 94 -9.41 -8.19 -0.15
N MET A 95 -9.42 -6.98 -0.70
CA MET A 95 -8.88 -5.79 -0.07
C MET A 95 -10.01 -5.03 0.62
N PHE A 96 -9.75 -4.58 1.84
CA PHE A 96 -10.58 -3.57 2.49
C PHE A 96 -9.76 -2.31 2.73
N THR A 97 -10.25 -1.18 2.26
CA THR A 97 -9.68 0.15 2.52
C THR A 97 -10.60 0.89 3.48
N SER A 98 -10.18 1.02 4.74
CA SER A 98 -10.96 1.68 5.79
C SER A 98 -10.56 3.14 5.91
N PHE A 99 -11.49 4.03 5.62
CA PHE A 99 -11.41 5.47 5.84
C PHE A 99 -12.04 5.83 7.20
N PRO A 100 -12.06 7.11 7.63
CA PRO A 100 -12.76 7.53 8.84
C PRO A 100 -14.26 7.21 8.77
N GLU A 101 -14.93 7.65 7.70
CA GLU A 101 -16.39 7.56 7.55
C GLU A 101 -16.86 6.45 6.60
N THR A 102 -15.97 5.92 5.76
CA THR A 102 -16.32 4.89 4.77
C THR A 102 -15.44 3.64 4.92
N LEU A 103 -15.91 2.53 4.36
CA LEU A 103 -15.13 1.32 4.17
C LEU A 103 -15.33 0.89 2.72
N SER A 104 -14.25 0.71 1.99
CA SER A 104 -14.27 0.15 0.64
C SER A 104 -13.84 -1.30 0.69
N MET A 105 -14.54 -2.17 -0.02
CA MET A 105 -14.11 -3.53 -0.31
C MET A 105 -13.87 -3.65 -1.81
N ARG A 106 -12.77 -4.30 -2.18
CA ARG A 106 -12.41 -4.63 -3.57
C ARG A 106 -12.00 -6.09 -3.63
N ILE A 107 -12.55 -6.84 -4.59
CA ILE A 107 -12.26 -8.25 -4.81
C ILE A 107 -11.59 -8.40 -6.16
N TYR A 108 -10.46 -9.10 -6.17
CA TYR A 108 -9.70 -9.44 -7.36
C TYR A 108 -9.60 -10.96 -7.51
N GLY A 109 -9.57 -11.43 -8.75
CA GLY A 109 -9.27 -12.81 -9.08
C GLY A 109 -7.83 -13.17 -8.72
N LYS A 110 -7.54 -14.47 -8.69
CA LYS A 110 -6.19 -14.98 -8.45
C LYS A 110 -5.13 -14.46 -9.46
N ASP A 111 -5.59 -14.09 -10.65
CA ASP A 111 -4.80 -13.49 -11.73
C ASP A 111 -4.61 -11.97 -11.57
N GLY A 112 -5.17 -11.37 -10.52
CA GLY A 112 -5.13 -9.94 -10.24
C GLY A 112 -6.22 -9.14 -10.94
N ASN A 113 -7.09 -9.76 -11.74
CA ASN A 113 -8.16 -9.04 -12.42
C ASN A 113 -9.22 -8.57 -11.43
N TYR A 114 -9.66 -7.31 -11.57
CA TYR A 114 -10.75 -6.78 -10.77
C TYR A 114 -12.06 -7.52 -11.04
N ILE A 115 -12.72 -7.98 -9.99
CA ILE A 115 -14.01 -8.70 -10.07
C ILE A 115 -15.14 -7.76 -9.67
N VAL A 116 -15.09 -7.22 -8.44
CA VAL A 116 -16.18 -6.42 -7.88
C VAL A 116 -15.67 -5.55 -6.74
N GLY A 117 -16.40 -4.47 -6.47
CA GLY A 117 -16.14 -3.55 -5.38
C GLY A 117 -17.44 -3.06 -4.78
N TYR A 118 -17.39 -2.73 -3.49
CA TYR A 118 -18.52 -2.18 -2.76
C TYR A 118 -18.01 -1.16 -1.75
N ASP A 119 -18.71 -0.03 -1.66
CA ASP A 119 -18.41 1.02 -0.68
C ASP A 119 -19.53 1.04 0.36
N PHE A 120 -19.14 0.92 1.62
CA PHE A 120 -20.02 0.91 2.77
C PHE A 120 -20.02 2.32 3.39
N CYS A 121 -21.17 2.98 3.37
CA CYS A 121 -21.31 4.41 3.69
C CYS A 121 -21.92 4.69 5.09
N ASP A 122 -22.49 3.68 5.76
CA ASP A 122 -23.26 3.87 6.99
C ASP A 122 -22.95 2.79 8.05
N ASP A 123 -22.96 3.19 9.33
CA ASP A 123 -22.84 2.36 10.54
C ASP A 123 -21.68 1.33 10.58
N LEU A 124 -20.48 1.80 10.28
CA LEU A 124 -19.29 0.97 10.06
C LEU A 124 -18.57 0.49 11.32
N LYS A 125 -18.92 0.99 12.51
CA LYS A 125 -18.16 0.66 13.73
C LYS A 125 -18.16 -0.84 14.01
N ASP A 126 -19.29 -1.49 13.86
CA ASP A 126 -19.40 -2.93 14.05
C ASP A 126 -18.75 -3.72 12.93
N LEU A 127 -18.91 -3.28 11.67
CA LEU A 127 -18.30 -3.94 10.52
C LEU A 127 -16.78 -3.86 10.55
N LYS A 128 -16.19 -2.70 10.84
CA LYS A 128 -14.74 -2.50 10.98
C LYS A 128 -14.17 -3.41 12.08
N ARG A 129 -14.86 -3.52 13.22
CA ARG A 129 -14.47 -4.41 14.31
C ARG A 129 -14.52 -5.88 13.91
N LEU A 130 -15.59 -6.31 13.23
CA LEU A 130 -15.74 -7.69 12.76
C LEU A 130 -14.65 -8.07 11.76
N ILE A 131 -14.40 -7.22 10.76
CA ILE A 131 -13.36 -7.45 9.74
C ILE A 131 -11.98 -7.54 10.39
N THR A 132 -11.65 -6.60 11.28
CA THR A 132 -10.35 -6.60 11.99
C THR A 132 -10.15 -7.89 12.80
N ASN A 133 -11.21 -8.44 13.39
CA ASN A 133 -11.13 -9.70 14.14
C ASN A 133 -11.05 -10.93 13.23
N ALA A 134 -11.73 -10.92 12.08
CA ALA A 134 -11.74 -12.04 11.13
C ALA A 134 -10.45 -12.17 10.31
N LEU A 135 -9.69 -11.07 10.17
CA LEU A 135 -8.44 -10.99 9.39
C LEU A 135 -7.16 -11.05 10.23
N LYS A 136 -7.28 -11.18 11.56
CA LYS A 136 -6.16 -11.57 12.45
C LYS A 136 -5.93 -13.08 12.36
#